data_AF-A0AAW1HIJ0-F1
#
_entry.id   AF-A0AAW1HIJ0-F1
#
_cell.length_a   1.000
_cell.length_b   1.000
_cell.length_c   1.000
_cell.angle_alpha   90.00
_cell.angle_beta   90.00
_cell.angle_gamma   90.00
#
_symmetry.space_group_name_H-M   'P 1'
#
loop_
_entity.id
_entity.type
_entity.pdbx_description
1 polymer ?
#
loop_
_entity_poly.entity_id
_entity_poly.type
_entity_poly.pdbx_seq_one_letter_code
_entity_poly.pdbx_strand_id
1 'polypeptide(L)'
;MLDWVKKLRKLSQLVDKDLKNNYDRVELGEMVQVAFLCTQFNPSHRPKMSEVLRMLEGDGLADKWETSQRIETPRSWSGEPQRYSEYIEESSLVVEAMELSGPR
;
A
#
# COMPACT_ATOMS: atom_id res chain seq x y z
N MET A 1 -4.79 -1.31 8.78
CA MET A 1 -3.72 -2.34 8.89
C MET A 1 -2.32 -1.71 9.03
N LEU A 2 -2.01 -0.61 8.34
CA LEU A 2 -0.73 0.13 8.49
C LEU A 2 -0.82 1.38 9.37
N ASP A 3 -1.88 1.50 10.16
CA ASP A 3 -2.13 2.66 11.03
C ASP A 3 -1.04 2.86 12.09
N TRP A 4 -0.36 1.78 12.47
CA TRP A 4 0.80 1.83 13.36
C TRP A 4 2.02 2.48 12.70
N VAL A 5 2.22 2.28 11.39
CA VAL A 5 3.31 2.92 10.62
C VAL A 5 3.11 4.43 10.56
N LYS A 6 1.87 4.89 10.32
CA LYS A 6 1.51 6.31 10.38
C LYS A 6 1.77 6.94 11.77
N LYS A 7 1.68 6.13 12.84
CA LYS A 7 1.92 6.57 14.23
C LYS A 7 3.40 6.52 14.63
N LEU A 8 4.27 5.89 13.84
CA LEU A 8 5.70 5.86 14.13
C LEU A 8 6.29 7.25 13.91
N ARG A 9 6.69 7.90 15.02
CA ARG A 9 7.34 9.22 14.98
C ARG A 9 8.75 9.18 14.42
N LYS A 10 9.35 7.98 14.22
CA LYS A 10 10.73 7.80 13.76
C LYS A 10 10.83 6.67 12.74
N LEU A 11 11.03 7.02 11.48
CA LEU A 11 11.30 6.07 10.39
C LEU A 11 12.54 5.20 10.65
N SER A 12 13.51 5.69 11.43
CA SER A 12 14.72 4.94 11.79
C SER A 12 14.47 3.65 12.58
N GLN A 13 13.26 3.45 13.12
CA GLN A 13 12.87 2.21 13.80
C GLN A 13 12.32 1.14 12.85
N LEU A 14 11.95 1.53 11.61
CA LEU A 14 11.50 0.62 10.55
C LEU A 14 12.65 0.08 9.71
N VAL A 15 13.80 0.76 9.72
CA VAL A 15 14.93 0.40 8.87
C VAL A 15 15.59 -0.86 9.40
N ASP A 16 15.99 -1.74 8.47
CA ASP A 16 16.81 -2.90 8.78
C ASP A 16 18.08 -2.48 9.55
N LYS A 17 18.36 -3.18 10.65
CA LYS A 17 19.53 -2.91 11.49
C LYS A 17 20.85 -3.20 10.76
N ASP A 18 20.83 -4.10 9.79
CA ASP A 18 22.02 -4.48 9.02
C ASP A 18 22.47 -3.38 8.04
N LEU A 19 21.56 -2.46 7.68
CA LEU A 19 21.90 -1.25 6.92
C LEU A 19 22.74 -0.26 7.76
N LYS A 20 22.70 -0.38 9.10
CA LYS A 20 23.42 0.42 10.12
C LYS A 20 23.14 1.93 10.08
N ASN A 21 23.56 2.60 9.02
CA ASN A 21 23.23 3.99 8.66
C ASN A 21 23.62 4.29 7.19
N ASN A 22 23.79 3.25 6.36
CA ASN A 22 24.18 3.35 4.95
C ASN A 22 22.93 3.45 4.08
N TYR A 23 22.09 4.44 4.36
CA TYR A 23 20.90 4.73 3.57
C TYR A 23 20.64 6.23 3.60
N ASP A 24 20.08 6.74 2.52
CA ASP A 24 19.61 8.11 2.48
C ASP A 24 18.24 8.22 3.15
N ARG A 25 18.05 9.26 3.96
CA ARG A 25 16.81 9.45 4.73
C ARG A 25 15.64 9.89 3.86
N VAL A 26 15.92 10.59 2.76
CA VAL A 26 14.92 11.01 1.78
C VAL A 26 14.46 9.79 1.00
N GLU A 27 15.40 9.00 0.44
CA GLU A 27 15.07 7.76 -0.28
C GLU A 27 14.27 6.79 0.59
N LEU A 28 14.64 6.66 1.88
CA LEU A 28 13.85 5.87 2.83
C LEU A 28 12.41 6.37 2.95
N GLY A 29 12.21 7.69 3.04
CA GLY A 29 10.89 8.30 3.12
C GLY A 29 10.06 8.01 1.88
N GLU A 30 10.66 8.15 0.70
CA GLU A 30 10.03 7.87 -0.59
C GLU A 30 9.66 6.38 -0.72
N MET A 31 10.56 5.48 -0.33
CA MET A 31 10.29 4.02 -0.32
C MET A 31 9.12 3.67 0.60
N VAL A 32 9.02 4.30 1.76
CA VAL A 32 7.89 4.09 2.68
C VAL A 32 6.59 4.59 2.06
N GLN A 33 6.60 5.72 1.36
CA GLN A 33 5.42 6.24 0.65
C GLN A 33 4.96 5.27 -0.44
N VAL A 34 5.90 4.80 -1.29
CA VAL A 34 5.61 3.81 -2.34
C VAL A 34 5.05 2.52 -1.72
N ALA A 35 5.67 2.00 -0.66
CA ALA A 35 5.20 0.81 0.03
C ALA A 35 3.77 0.98 0.56
N PHE A 36 3.46 2.15 1.13
CA PHE A 36 2.12 2.45 1.65
C PHE A 36 1.07 2.50 0.52
N LEU A 37 1.39 3.13 -0.62
CA LEU A 37 0.52 3.13 -1.81
C LEU A 37 0.26 1.70 -2.34
N CYS A 38 1.30 0.87 -2.42
CA CYS A 38 1.20 -0.51 -2.91
C CYS A 38 0.39 -1.44 -1.99
N THR A 39 0.27 -1.11 -0.71
CA THR A 39 -0.36 -1.96 0.31
C THR A 39 -1.70 -1.41 0.80
N GLN A 40 -2.29 -0.47 0.06
CA GLN A 40 -3.62 0.05 0.35
C GLN A 40 -4.66 -1.08 0.41
N PHE A 41 -5.59 -0.94 1.35
CA PHE A 41 -6.61 -1.95 1.62
C PHE A 41 -7.44 -2.23 0.36
N ASN A 42 -7.96 -1.17 -0.27
CA ASN A 42 -8.67 -1.26 -1.54
C ASN A 42 -7.69 -1.55 -2.70
N PRO A 43 -7.81 -2.69 -3.40
CA PRO A 43 -6.96 -3.03 -4.54
C PRO A 43 -6.99 -1.98 -5.67
N SER A 44 -8.14 -1.32 -5.87
CA SER A 44 -8.33 -0.32 -6.93
C SER A 44 -7.52 0.96 -6.71
N HIS A 45 -7.05 1.21 -5.50
CA HIS A 45 -6.19 2.38 -5.20
C HIS A 45 -4.70 2.06 -5.37
N ARG A 46 -4.32 0.78 -5.42
CA ARG A 46 -2.92 0.38 -5.55
C ARG A 46 -2.40 0.79 -6.94
N PRO A 47 -1.19 1.39 -7.01
CA PRO A 47 -0.59 1.79 -8.28
C PRO A 47 -0.27 0.58 -9.14
N LYS A 48 -0.29 0.77 -10.47
CA LYS A 48 0.22 -0.24 -11.41
C LYS A 48 1.73 -0.37 -11.26
N MET A 49 2.28 -1.55 -11.55
CA MET A 49 3.74 -1.77 -11.49
C MET A 49 4.53 -0.80 -12.37
N SER A 50 3.99 -0.36 -13.51
CA SER A 50 4.61 0.67 -14.34
C SER A 50 4.67 2.04 -13.68
N GLU A 51 3.68 2.39 -12.86
CA GLU A 51 3.68 3.62 -12.07
C GLU A 51 4.64 3.50 -10.89
N VAL A 52 4.71 2.33 -10.25
CA VAL A 52 5.70 2.05 -9.20
C VAL A 52 7.12 2.24 -9.73
N LEU A 53 7.43 1.70 -10.91
CA LEU A 53 8.75 1.90 -11.53
C LEU A 53 9.05 3.39 -11.76
N ARG A 54 8.11 4.16 -12.33
CA ARG A 54 8.29 5.60 -12.52
C ARG A 54 8.53 6.34 -11.21
N MET A 55 7.81 5.99 -10.15
CA MET A 55 8.02 6.58 -8.81
C MET A 55 9.42 6.27 -8.28
N LEU A 56 9.92 5.04 -8.47
CA LEU A 56 11.27 4.63 -8.05
C LEU A 56 12.37 5.25 -8.92
N GLU A 57 12.08 5.63 -10.15
CA GLU A 57 12.96 6.41 -11.03
C GLU A 57 12.96 7.91 -10.69
N GLY A 58 12.13 8.34 -9.73
CA GLY A 58 12.06 9.73 -9.25
C GLY A 58 10.94 10.57 -9.85
N ASP A 59 9.97 9.96 -10.55
CA ASP A 59 8.88 10.67 -11.25
C ASP A 59 7.49 10.37 -10.65
N GLY A 60 6.72 11.42 -10.36
CA GLY A 60 5.29 11.33 -10.06
C GLY A 60 4.90 10.84 -8.66
N LEU A 61 5.84 10.55 -7.75
CA LEU A 61 5.52 10.08 -6.39
C LEU A 61 4.75 11.12 -5.57
N ALA A 62 5.18 12.40 -5.61
CA ALA A 62 4.58 13.46 -4.80
C ALA A 62 3.08 13.67 -5.13
N ASP A 63 2.75 13.74 -6.42
CA ASP A 63 1.38 13.94 -6.89
C ASP A 63 0.47 12.75 -6.55
N LYS A 64 1.00 11.53 -6.70
CA LYS A 64 0.30 10.28 -6.35
C LYS A 64 0.05 10.21 -4.85
N TRP A 65 1.05 10.54 -4.05
CA TRP A 65 0.95 10.55 -2.59
C TRP A 65 -0.13 11.53 -2.11
N GLU A 66 -0.16 12.74 -2.63
CA GLU A 66 -1.16 13.74 -2.26
C GLU A 66 -2.59 13.26 -2.61
N THR A 67 -2.76 12.68 -3.79
CA THR A 67 -4.06 12.16 -4.25
C THR A 67 -4.58 11.07 -3.32
N SER A 68 -3.72 10.15 -2.89
CA SER A 68 -4.09 9.07 -1.98
C SER A 68 -4.48 9.56 -0.58
N GLN A 69 -3.83 10.60 -0.04
CA GLN A 69 -4.19 11.17 1.26
C GLN A 69 -5.58 11.84 1.24
N ARG A 70 -5.98 12.42 0.10
CA ARG A 70 -7.33 13.01 -0.08
C ARG A 70 -8.42 11.94 -0.15
N ILE A 71 -8.12 10.78 -0.73
CA ILE A 71 -9.05 9.65 -0.81
C ILE A 71 -9.22 8.98 0.57
N GLU A 72 -8.15 8.91 1.37
CA GLU A 72 -8.17 8.35 2.73
C GLU A 72 -8.66 9.31 3.82
N THR A 73 -8.96 10.57 3.51
CA THR A 73 -9.60 11.51 4.45
C THR A 73 -11.10 11.58 4.19
N PRO A 74 -11.89 10.79 4.91
CA PRO A 74 -13.27 11.12 4.99
C PRO A 74 -13.55 12.04 6.19
N ARG A 75 -14.45 13.01 5.96
CA ARG A 75 -15.20 13.65 7.04
C ARG A 75 -15.82 12.55 7.91
N SER A 76 -15.33 12.43 9.16
CA SER A 76 -15.95 11.69 10.27
C SER A 76 -16.49 10.29 9.95
N TRP A 77 -15.66 9.24 9.99
CA TRP A 77 -16.17 7.86 10.03
C TRP A 77 -16.30 7.40 11.47
N SER A 78 -17.54 7.45 11.94
CA SER A 78 -18.04 6.71 13.07
C SER A 78 -17.86 5.21 12.83
N GLY A 79 -16.86 4.61 13.49
CA GLY A 79 -17.05 3.38 14.27
C GLY A 79 -17.50 2.06 13.63
N GLU A 80 -17.40 1.82 12.32
CA GLU A 80 -17.68 0.48 11.74
C GLU A 80 -16.49 -0.04 10.92
N PRO A 81 -15.96 -1.25 11.20
CA PRO A 81 -14.95 -1.88 10.36
C PRO A 81 -15.57 -2.19 9.00
N GLN A 82 -15.12 -1.50 7.95
CA GLN A 82 -15.54 -1.76 6.57
C GLN A 82 -15.33 -3.26 6.28
N ARG A 83 -16.44 -3.99 6.18
CA ARG A 83 -16.43 -5.43 5.97
C ARG A 83 -15.81 -5.70 4.61
N TYR A 84 -14.84 -6.61 4.59
CA TYR A 84 -14.30 -7.21 3.38
C TYR A 84 -15.37 -7.68 2.36
N SER A 85 -16.61 -7.91 2.82
CA SER A 85 -17.73 -8.35 1.97
C SER A 85 -18.17 -7.34 0.92
N GLU A 86 -18.07 -6.01 1.15
CA GLU A 86 -18.50 -5.01 0.14
C GLU A 86 -17.69 -5.08 -1.16
N TYR A 87 -16.46 -5.60 -1.10
CA TYR A 87 -15.57 -5.72 -2.26
C TYR A 87 -15.78 -6.99 -3.08
N ILE A 88 -16.49 -8.00 -2.54
CA ILE A 88 -16.70 -9.29 -3.21
C ILE A 88 -17.94 -9.23 -4.13
N GLU A 89 -18.94 -8.39 -3.82
CA GLU A 89 -20.22 -8.37 -4.55
C GLU A 89 -20.16 -7.78 -5.97
N GLU A 90 -19.15 -6.98 -6.31
CA GLU A 90 -19.03 -6.40 -7.67
C GLU A 90 -18.31 -7.33 -8.66
N SER A 91 -17.73 -8.43 -8.18
CA SER A 91 -17.16 -9.47 -9.02
C SER A 91 -18.06 -10.71 -8.95
N SER A 92 -18.91 -10.94 -9.96
CA SER A 92 -19.60 -12.24 -10.10
C SER A 92 -18.63 -13.36 -10.54
N LEU A 93 -17.43 -13.39 -9.96
CA LEU A 93 -16.48 -14.47 -10.09
C LEU A 93 -16.84 -15.49 -9.02
N VAL A 94 -17.65 -16.47 -9.42
CA VAL A 94 -17.66 -17.78 -8.75
C VAL A 94 -16.20 -18.20 -8.65
N VAL A 95 -15.64 -18.21 -7.44
CA VAL A 95 -14.31 -18.78 -7.20
C VAL A 95 -14.47 -20.28 -7.33
N GLU A 96 -14.43 -20.76 -8.57
CA GLU A 96 -14.25 -22.18 -8.84
C GLU A 96 -12.79 -22.51 -8.53
N ALA A 97 -12.57 -23.56 -7.74
CA ALA A 97 -11.23 -23.97 -7.32
C ALA A 97 -10.38 -24.29 -8.57
N MET A 98 -9.17 -23.75 -8.62
CA MET A 98 -8.22 -24.07 -9.67
C MET A 98 -7.63 -25.45 -9.35
N GLU A 99 -8.16 -26.50 -9.98
CA GLU A 99 -7.65 -27.87 -9.89
C GLU A 99 -6.21 -27.90 -10.44
N LEU A 100 -5.23 -27.89 -9.54
CA LEU A 100 -3.84 -28.13 -9.90
C LEU A 100 -3.74 -29.61 -10.27
N SER A 101 -3.40 -29.90 -11.53
CA SER A 101 -3.28 -31.24 -12.09
C SER A 101 -2.61 -32.22 -11.11
N GLY A 102 -3.27 -33.35 -10.88
CA GLY A 102 -2.89 -34.39 -9.93
C GLY A 102 -1.52 -35.07 -10.19
N PRO A 103 -1.16 -36.07 -9.35
CA PRO A 103 0.22 -36.52 -9.21
C PRO A 103 0.82 -37.12 -10.50
N ARG A 104 2.11 -36.84 -10.68
CA ARG A 104 2.94 -37.17 -11.84
C ARG A 104 3.04 -38.67 -12.13
#